data_AF-A0A7K8SGB7-F1
#
_entry.id   AF-A0A7K8SGB7-F1
#
_cell.length_a   1.000
_cell.length_b   1.000
_cell.length_c   1.000
_cell.angle_alpha   90.00
_cell.angle_beta   90.00
_cell.angle_gamma   90.00
#
_symmetry.space_group_name_H-M   'P 1'
#
loop_
_entity.id
_entity.type
_entity.pdbx_description
1 polymer ?
#
loop_
_entity_poly.entity_id
_entity_poly.type
_entity_poly.pdbx_seq_one_letter_code
_entity_poly.pdbx_strand_id
1 'polypeptide(L)'
;GVKGEGNETNNLVITWQPLPPGDWNAPELRYRVQWQPLEGPGRGSWAEATVGEPPLVVRDTPTFSPYKIRVQAVNEAGKGPEPPVVIGYSGED
;
A
#
# COMPACT_ATOMS: atom_id res chain seq x y z
N GLY A 1 0.63 7.71 9.02
CA GLY A 1 1.13 6.31 8.99
C GLY A 1 0.46 5.56 7.84
N VAL A 2 0.92 4.35 7.53
CA VAL A 2 0.25 3.46 6.54
C VAL A 2 -0.88 2.70 7.22
N LYS A 3 -2.04 2.58 6.57
CA LYS A 3 -3.19 1.79 7.03
C LYS A 3 -3.75 0.97 5.86
N GLY A 4 -4.23 -0.24 6.13
CA GLY A 4 -5.01 -1.05 5.20
C GLY A 4 -6.32 -1.48 5.85
N GLU A 5 -7.44 -1.02 5.32
CA GLU A 5 -8.78 -1.29 5.84
C GLU A 5 -9.74 -1.31 4.67
N GLY A 6 -10.42 -2.43 4.42
CA GLY A 6 -11.46 -2.47 3.40
C GLY A 6 -12.71 -1.70 3.83
N ASN A 7 -13.39 -1.12 2.86
CA ASN A 7 -14.67 -0.42 3.04
C ASN A 7 -15.80 -1.04 2.19
N GLU A 8 -15.49 -2.10 1.46
CA GLU A 8 -16.43 -2.96 0.74
C GLU A 8 -15.98 -4.42 0.92
N THR A 9 -16.91 -5.36 0.82
CA THR A 9 -16.71 -6.80 1.10
C THR A 9 -15.44 -7.38 0.44
N ASN A 10 -15.09 -6.96 -0.77
CA ASN A 10 -14.01 -7.57 -1.56
C ASN A 10 -12.89 -6.58 -1.90
N ASN A 11 -12.60 -5.63 -1.02
CA ASN A 11 -11.50 -4.71 -1.23
C ASN A 11 -10.56 -4.54 -0.03
N LEU A 12 -9.34 -4.10 -0.32
CA LEU A 12 -8.39 -3.58 0.64
C LEU A 12 -8.06 -2.14 0.22
N VAL A 13 -8.40 -1.16 1.07
CA VAL A 13 -8.05 0.25 0.83
C VAL A 13 -6.77 0.57 1.60
N ILE A 14 -5.70 0.84 0.86
CA ILE A 14 -4.40 1.21 1.41
C ILE A 14 -4.27 2.73 1.41
N THR A 15 -4.14 3.31 2.59
CA THR A 15 -3.99 4.75 2.81
C THR A 15 -2.68 5.07 3.50
N TRP A 16 -2.12 6.25 3.22
CA TRP A 16 -0.95 6.79 3.90
C TRP A 16 -1.00 8.31 3.88
N GLN A 17 -0.13 8.94 4.68
CA GLN A 17 0.07 10.39 4.63
C GLN A 17 1.11 10.70 3.55
N PRO A 18 0.78 11.51 2.52
CA PRO A 18 1.77 11.97 1.56
C PRO A 18 2.84 12.83 2.22
N LEU A 19 4.05 12.75 1.69
CA LEU A 19 5.14 13.65 2.04
C LEU A 19 4.85 15.05 1.45
N PRO A 20 5.10 16.13 2.20
CA PRO A 20 4.99 17.48 1.67
C PRO A 20 6.06 17.72 0.58
N PRO A 21 5.82 18.60 -0.41
CA PRO A 21 6.77 18.88 -1.49
C PRO A 21 8.19 19.23 -1.04
N GLY A 22 8.35 19.87 0.12
CA GLY A 22 9.66 20.18 0.70
C GLY A 22 10.53 18.95 1.00
N ASP A 23 9.91 17.79 1.20
CA ASP A 23 10.60 16.53 1.51
C ASP A 23 10.80 15.64 0.27
N TRP A 24 10.31 16.06 -0.91
CA TRP A 24 10.39 15.25 -2.13
C TRP A 24 11.82 15.12 -2.65
N ASN A 25 12.65 16.14 -2.41
CA ASN A 25 14.00 16.27 -2.96
C ASN A 25 14.04 16.10 -4.50
N ALA A 26 12.92 16.34 -5.17
CA ALA A 26 12.72 16.18 -6.62
C ALA A 26 11.46 16.93 -7.06
N PRO A 27 11.30 17.26 -8.36
CA PRO A 27 10.09 17.90 -8.89
C PRO A 27 8.83 17.02 -8.77
N GLU A 28 9.00 15.69 -8.82
CA GLU A 28 7.93 14.71 -8.71
C GLU A 28 8.27 13.64 -7.66
N LEU A 29 7.23 13.16 -6.99
CA LEU A 29 7.28 12.02 -6.07
C LEU A 29 6.13 11.07 -6.36
N ARG A 30 6.42 9.77 -6.37
CA ARG A 30 5.40 8.70 -6.45
C ARG A 30 5.57 7.74 -5.28
N TYR A 31 4.58 6.88 -5.10
CA TYR A 31 4.56 5.89 -4.04
C TYR A 31 4.50 4.49 -4.64
N ARG A 32 5.52 3.68 -4.35
CA ARG A 32 5.47 2.23 -4.56
C ARG A 32 4.75 1.61 -3.38
N VAL A 33 3.53 1.17 -3.62
CA VAL A 33 2.68 0.48 -2.65
C VAL A 33 2.82 -1.02 -2.89
N GLN A 34 3.10 -1.78 -1.84
CA GLN A 34 3.24 -3.23 -1.92
C GLN A 34 2.36 -3.90 -0.88
N TRP A 35 1.71 -5.00 -1.27
CA TRP A 35 0.87 -5.79 -0.40
C TRP A 35 1.10 -7.28 -0.63
N GLN A 36 0.94 -8.07 0.44
CA GLN A 36 1.14 -9.51 0.42
C GLN A 36 0.09 -10.17 1.32
N PRO A 37 -0.73 -11.11 0.79
CA PRO A 37 -1.61 -11.92 1.61
C PRO A 37 -0.82 -12.73 2.64
N LEU A 38 -1.30 -12.75 3.89
CA LEU A 38 -0.73 -13.60 4.94
C LEU A 38 -1.28 -15.03 4.90
N GLU A 39 -2.42 -15.22 4.25
CA GLU A 39 -3.15 -16.48 4.11
C GLU A 39 -3.86 -16.57 2.76
N GLY A 40 -4.38 -17.76 2.45
CA GLY A 40 -5.11 -18.01 1.22
C GLY A 40 -4.27 -17.96 -0.07
N PRO A 41 -4.92 -17.79 -1.24
CA PRO A 41 -4.25 -17.70 -2.53
C PRO A 41 -3.24 -16.54 -2.59
N GLY A 42 -2.08 -16.77 -3.19
CA GLY A 42 -1.05 -15.74 -3.32
C GLY A 42 -0.25 -15.44 -2.04
N ARG A 43 -0.47 -16.22 -0.97
CA ARG A 43 0.29 -16.13 0.28
C ARG A 43 1.80 -16.08 0.03
N GLY A 44 2.47 -15.13 0.67
CA GLY A 44 3.92 -15.01 0.62
C GLY A 44 4.47 -14.38 -0.67
N SER A 45 3.62 -13.98 -1.61
CA SER A 45 4.01 -13.21 -2.81
C SER A 45 3.64 -11.74 -2.63
N TRP A 46 4.59 -10.84 -2.92
CA TRP A 46 4.32 -9.40 -2.93
C TRP A 46 3.76 -8.99 -4.28
N ALA A 47 2.59 -8.35 -4.26
CA ALA A 47 2.10 -7.54 -5.36
C ALA A 47 2.48 -6.08 -5.15
N GLU A 48 2.50 -5.28 -6.23
CA GLU A 48 2.84 -3.87 -6.16
C GLU A 48 2.15 -3.01 -7.21
N ALA A 49 2.05 -1.72 -6.90
CA ALA A 49 1.66 -0.66 -7.82
C ALA A 49 2.43 0.63 -7.50
N THR A 50 2.62 1.48 -8.50
CA THR A 50 3.16 2.84 -8.32
C THR A 50 2.09 3.87 -8.62
N VAL A 51 1.74 4.69 -7.64
CA VAL A 51 0.68 5.70 -7.73
C VAL A 51 1.19 7.08 -7.27
N GLY A 52 0.55 8.15 -7.71
CA GLY A 52 0.92 9.52 -7.31
C GLY A 52 0.42 9.90 -5.92
N GLU A 53 -0.73 9.37 -5.51
CA GLU A 53 -1.42 9.79 -4.29
C GLU A 53 -2.23 8.63 -3.66
N PRO A 54 -2.52 8.69 -2.35
CA PRO A 54 -3.45 7.77 -1.69
C PRO A 54 -4.92 8.11 -2.02
N PRO A 55 -5.83 7.13 -1.90
CA PRO A 55 -5.59 5.72 -1.57
C PRO A 55 -5.20 4.88 -2.78
N LEU A 56 -4.62 3.70 -2.53
CA LEU A 56 -4.67 2.58 -3.49
C LEU A 56 -5.78 1.62 -3.08
N VAL A 57 -6.69 1.30 -4.01
CA VAL A 57 -7.74 0.29 -3.80
C VAL A 57 -7.35 -1.00 -4.51
N VAL A 58 -7.14 -2.07 -3.74
CA VAL A 58 -6.96 -3.42 -4.26
C VAL A 58 -8.34 -4.10 -4.25
N ARG A 59 -8.80 -4.57 -5.40
CA ARG A 59 -10.09 -5.25 -5.58
C ARG A 59 -9.92 -6.75 -5.65
N ASP A 60 -11.06 -7.46 -5.67
CA ASP A 60 -11.14 -8.91 -5.79
C ASP A 60 -10.36 -9.65 -4.69
N THR A 61 -10.26 -9.01 -3.52
CA THR A 61 -9.63 -9.62 -2.34
C THR A 61 -10.61 -10.56 -1.66
N PRO A 62 -10.15 -11.67 -1.05
CA PRO A 62 -10.98 -12.41 -0.10
C PRO A 62 -11.44 -11.49 1.04
N THR A 63 -12.59 -11.80 1.65
CA THR A 63 -13.16 -11.03 2.76
C THR A 63 -12.32 -11.17 4.03
N PHE A 64 -12.31 -10.12 4.86
CA PHE A 64 -11.68 -10.08 6.19
C PHE A 64 -10.28 -10.73 6.28
N SER A 65 -9.48 -10.57 5.22
CA SER A 65 -8.22 -11.29 5.07
C SER A 65 -7.04 -10.38 5.40
N PRO A 66 -6.03 -10.87 6.15
CA PRO A 66 -4.88 -10.09 6.58
C PRO A 66 -3.82 -9.94 5.47
N TYR A 67 -3.28 -8.74 5.34
CA TYR A 67 -2.22 -8.38 4.39
C TYR A 67 -1.06 -7.69 5.10
N LYS A 68 0.18 -8.06 4.74
CA LYS A 68 1.34 -7.20 4.96
C LYS A 68 1.29 -6.06 3.94
N ILE A 69 1.57 -4.84 4.39
CA ILE A 69 1.51 -3.64 3.56
C ILE A 69 2.75 -2.79 3.84
N ARG A 70 3.34 -2.22 2.79
CA ARG A 70 4.37 -1.19 2.90
C ARG A 70 4.26 -0.18 1.76
N VAL A 71 4.61 1.07 2.06
CA VAL A 71 4.58 2.18 1.09
C VAL A 71 5.93 2.88 1.10
N GLN A 72 6.57 2.96 -0.06
CA GLN A 72 7.88 3.57 -0.22
C GLN A 72 7.79 4.76 -1.20
N ALA A 73 8.36 5.89 -0.80
CA ALA A 73 8.55 7.04 -1.68
C ALA A 73 9.55 6.68 -2.80
N VAL A 74 9.25 7.08 -4.03
CA VAL A 74 10.11 6.88 -5.20
C VAL A 74 10.12 8.16 -6.04
N ASN A 75 11.31 8.64 -6.39
CA ASN A 75 11.53 9.77 -7.28
C ASN A 75 12.64 9.44 -8.30
N GLU A 76 13.11 10.42 -9.07
CA GLU A 76 14.15 10.22 -10.08
C GLU A 76 15.51 9.79 -9.50
N ALA A 77 15.79 10.11 -8.23
CA ALA A 77 17.00 9.63 -7.54
C ALA A 77 16.87 8.15 -7.11
N GLY A 78 15.67 7.59 -7.15
CA GLY A 78 15.38 6.20 -6.85
C GLY A 78 14.40 6.02 -5.69
N LYS A 79 14.60 4.95 -4.93
CA LYS A 79 13.75 4.58 -3.79
C LYS A 79 14.22 5.32 -2.54
N GLY A 80 13.27 5.83 -1.75
CA GLY A 80 13.52 6.30 -0.40
C GLY A 80 13.91 5.17 0.56
N PRO A 81 14.06 5.46 1.87
CA PRO A 81 14.40 4.47 2.89
C PRO A 81 13.48 3.23 2.87
N GLU A 82 13.97 2.10 3.38
CA GLU A 82 13.14 0.89 3.51
C GLU A 82 11.97 1.16 4.48
N PRO A 83 10.71 1.00 4.03
CA PRO A 83 9.56 1.33 4.85
C PRO A 83 9.26 0.24 5.89
N PRO A 84 8.60 0.58 7.00
CA PRO A 84 8.06 -0.41 7.92
C PRO A 84 6.94 -1.22 7.23
N VAL A 85 6.78 -2.47 7.66
CA VAL A 85 5.64 -3.32 7.28
C VAL A 85 4.55 -3.19 8.33
N VAL A 86 3.33 -2.94 7.89
CA VAL A 86 2.12 -2.94 8.73
C VAL A 86 1.18 -4.07 8.31
N ILE A 87 0.28 -4.47 9.20
CA ILE A 87 -0.81 -5.39 8.88
C ILE A 87 -2.09 -4.59 8.65
N GLY A 88 -2.80 -4.89 7.58
CA GLY A 88 -4.14 -4.39 7.30
C GLY A 88 -5.07 -5.53 6.91
N TYR A 89 -6.37 -5.24 6.82
CA TYR A 89 -7.41 -6.23 6.55
C TYR A 89 -8.27 -5.78 5.37
N SER A 90 -8.59 -6.69 4.47
CA SER A 90 -9.66 -6.46 3.49
C SER A 90 -11.02 -6.38 4.17
N GLY A 91 -11.98 -5.83 3.46
CA GLY A 91 -13.30 -5.52 4.00
C GLY A 91 -14.10 -6.76 4.34
N GLU A 92 -15.11 -6.52 5.15
CA GLU A 92 -16.16 -7.46 5.49
C GLU A 92 -17.51 -6.85 5.11
N ASP A 93 -18.54 -7.68 5.03
CA ASP A 93 -19.94 -7.27 4.76
C ASP A 93 -20.49 -6.38 5.87
#